data_AF-M3CQW7-F1
#
_entry.id   AF-M3CQW7-F1
#
_cell.length_a   1.000
_cell.length_b   1.000
_cell.length_c   1.000
_cell.angle_alpha   90.00
_cell.angle_beta   90.00
_cell.angle_gamma   90.00
#
_symmetry.space_group_name_H-M   'P 1'
#
loop_
_entity.id
_entity.type
_entity.pdbx_description
1 polymer ?
#
loop_
_entity_poly.entity_id
_entity_poly.type
_entity_poly.pdbx_seq_one_letter_code
_entity_poly.pdbx_strand_id
1 'polypeptide(L)'
;MTAPSTFGLSSEARNLHWLLTNLVEEVPGILSVAVVSSDGLLLLSSDESLARARSGPDPHRRGPRGSSADLATVVSGIGSLTVGASKLMDYGPVKHTMVAMDEGSLFVMSISDGSLLGVHGSAECDMSVVAYHMALFVGRAGHVLTPELRSELRKNLEGADDTEGAASAEHESAGSPR
;
A
#
# COMPACT_ATOMS: atom_id res chain seq x y z
N MET A 1 -17.20 16.36 9.94
CA MET A 1 -16.05 15.55 10.37
C MET A 1 -16.54 14.12 10.57
N THR A 2 -16.54 13.33 9.50
CA THR A 2 -16.91 11.91 9.52
C THR A 2 -15.62 11.10 9.38
N ALA A 3 -15.22 10.43 10.46
CA ALA A 3 -14.12 9.47 10.44
C ALA A 3 -14.47 8.31 9.50
N PRO A 4 -13.51 7.76 8.72
CA PRO A 4 -13.77 6.59 7.89
C PRO A 4 -14.16 5.42 8.81
N SER A 5 -15.30 4.81 8.52
CA SER A 5 -15.88 3.71 9.28
C SER A 5 -14.91 2.52 9.32
N THR A 6 -14.21 2.41 10.45
CA THR A 6 -13.39 1.27 10.86
C THR A 6 -14.22 0.22 11.62
N PHE A 7 -15.54 0.18 11.34
CA PHE A 7 -16.47 -0.70 12.01
C PHE A 7 -16.26 -2.13 11.49
N GLY A 8 -15.46 -2.91 12.22
CA GLY A 8 -15.19 -4.32 11.92
C GLY A 8 -13.72 -4.72 12.04
N LEU A 9 -12.79 -3.76 12.01
CA LEU A 9 -11.36 -4.03 12.14
C LEU A 9 -10.93 -4.20 13.61
N SER A 10 -10.07 -5.18 13.84
CA SER A 10 -9.35 -5.41 15.08
C SER A 10 -8.54 -4.17 15.49
N SER A 11 -8.17 -4.09 16.78
CA SER A 11 -7.28 -3.05 17.28
C SER A 11 -5.96 -3.00 16.51
N GLU A 12 -5.45 -4.17 16.16
CA GLU A 12 -4.19 -4.41 15.47
C GLU A 12 -4.24 -3.87 14.04
N ALA A 13 -5.32 -4.15 13.30
CA ALA A 13 -5.54 -3.62 11.96
C ALA A 13 -5.63 -2.09 11.96
N ARG A 14 -6.37 -1.53 12.93
CA ARG A 14 -6.51 -0.07 13.08
C ARG A 14 -5.20 0.61 13.43
N ASN A 15 -4.42 0.00 14.31
CA ASN A 15 -3.09 0.49 14.66
C ASN A 15 -2.15 0.49 13.44
N LEU A 16 -2.20 -0.55 12.62
CA LEU A 16 -1.36 -0.62 11.42
C LEU A 16 -1.77 0.41 10.36
N HIS A 17 -3.08 0.62 10.16
CA HIS A 17 -3.58 1.70 9.31
C HIS A 17 -3.11 3.07 9.80
N TRP A 18 -3.20 3.34 11.11
CA TRP A 18 -2.70 4.58 11.70
C TRP A 18 -1.19 4.77 11.51
N LEU A 19 -0.39 3.72 11.69
CA LEU A 19 1.06 3.78 11.43
C LEU A 19 1.37 4.14 9.98
N LEU A 20 0.58 3.64 9.04
CA LEU A 20 0.75 3.91 7.61
C LEU A 20 0.37 5.35 7.29
N THR A 21 -0.75 5.84 7.82
CA THR A 21 -1.16 7.25 7.67
C THR A 21 -0.10 8.19 8.21
N ASN A 22 0.44 7.93 9.41
CA ASN A 22 1.50 8.75 9.98
C ASN A 22 2.76 8.78 9.11
N LEU A 23 3.14 7.65 8.51
CA LEU A 23 4.30 7.62 7.59
C LEU A 23 4.11 8.59 6.43
N VAL A 24 2.91 8.66 5.85
CA VAL A 24 2.58 9.58 4.75
C VAL A 24 2.55 11.03 5.24
N GLU A 25 1.99 11.29 6.42
CA GLU A 25 1.87 12.63 6.99
C GLU A 25 3.21 13.21 7.45
N GLU A 26 4.10 12.38 8.02
CA GLU A 26 5.38 12.81 8.57
C GLU A 26 6.47 13.01 7.50
N VAL A 27 6.32 12.44 6.31
CA VAL A 27 7.36 12.45 5.27
C VAL A 27 6.88 13.17 4.01
N PRO A 28 7.28 14.45 3.83
CA PRO A 28 6.96 15.20 2.63
C PRO A 28 7.46 14.52 1.35
N GLY A 29 6.62 14.55 0.31
CA GLY A 29 6.95 13.98 -1.00
C GLY A 29 6.59 12.51 -1.16
N ILE A 30 6.10 11.81 -0.13
CA ILE A 30 5.46 10.51 -0.33
C ILE A 30 4.15 10.70 -1.12
N LEU A 31 4.02 9.96 -2.21
CA LEU A 31 2.86 9.99 -3.10
C LEU A 31 1.90 8.83 -2.83
N SER A 32 2.43 7.64 -2.57
CA SER A 32 1.64 6.48 -2.17
C SER A 32 2.46 5.44 -1.43
N VAL A 33 1.80 4.67 -0.58
CA VAL A 33 2.39 3.60 0.23
C VAL A 33 1.53 2.36 0.13
N ALA A 34 2.16 1.19 0.01
CA ALA A 34 1.49 -0.11 0.04
C ALA A 34 2.22 -1.08 0.97
N VAL A 35 1.45 -1.84 1.75
CA VAL A 35 1.93 -3.03 2.45
C VAL A 35 1.44 -4.25 1.66
N VAL A 36 2.37 -5.12 1.29
CA VAL A 36 2.12 -6.29 0.45
C VAL A 36 2.50 -7.54 1.22
N SER A 37 1.67 -8.56 1.23
CA SER A 37 2.00 -9.84 1.85
C SER A 37 3.09 -10.58 1.08
N SER A 38 3.66 -11.61 1.71
CA SER A 38 4.68 -12.48 1.11
C SER A 38 4.22 -13.24 -0.14
N ASP A 39 2.91 -13.39 -0.37
CA ASP A 39 2.31 -13.94 -1.59
C ASP A 39 2.03 -12.88 -2.66
N GLY A 40 2.37 -11.61 -2.40
CA GLY A 40 2.26 -10.51 -3.36
C GLY A 40 0.92 -9.77 -3.36
N LEU A 41 0.01 -10.07 -2.43
CA LEU A 41 -1.29 -9.42 -2.33
C LEU A 41 -1.23 -8.13 -1.51
N LEU A 42 -2.04 -7.14 -1.90
CA LEU A 42 -2.17 -5.90 -1.15
C LEU A 42 -2.84 -6.17 0.21
N LEU A 43 -2.26 -5.66 1.29
CA LEU A 43 -2.80 -5.72 2.65
C LEU A 43 -3.32 -4.37 3.13
N LEU A 44 -2.59 -3.29 2.85
CA LEU A 44 -2.94 -1.92 3.24
C LEU A 44 -2.36 -0.92 2.24
N SER A 45 -3.04 0.20 2.05
CA SER A 45 -2.53 1.31 1.24
C SER A 45 -2.94 2.66 1.80
N SER A 46 -2.13 3.69 1.53
CA SER A 46 -2.47 5.09 1.82
C SER A 46 -3.63 5.61 0.97
N ASP A 47 -3.94 4.92 -0.14
CA ASP A 47 -4.96 5.34 -1.11
C ASP A 47 -6.40 4.94 -0.70
N GLU A 48 -6.59 4.30 0.47
CA GLU A 48 -7.91 3.85 0.95
C GLU A 48 -8.89 5.02 1.17
N SER A 49 -8.40 6.23 1.43
CA SER A 49 -9.24 7.44 1.48
C SER A 49 -9.56 8.02 0.10
N LEU A 50 -8.79 7.65 -0.94
CA LEU A 50 -8.93 8.17 -2.30
C LEU A 50 -9.72 7.20 -3.20
N ALA A 51 -9.74 5.90 -2.88
CA ALA A 51 -10.65 4.91 -3.45
C ALA A 51 -12.12 5.29 -3.20
N ARG A 52 -12.48 5.61 -1.94
CA ARG A 52 -13.83 6.06 -1.57
C ARG A 52 -14.26 7.40 -2.19
N ALA A 53 -13.32 8.16 -2.76
CA ALA A 53 -13.56 9.54 -3.16
C ALA A 53 -13.89 9.70 -4.65
N ARG A 54 -13.49 8.81 -5.58
CA ARG A 54 -13.59 9.14 -7.01
C ARG A 54 -13.80 7.96 -7.97
N SER A 55 -15.04 7.85 -8.43
CA SER A 55 -15.38 7.61 -9.84
C SER A 55 -14.93 8.81 -10.67
N GLY A 56 -13.82 8.71 -11.41
CA GLY A 56 -13.44 9.72 -12.41
C GLY A 56 -11.98 9.63 -12.88
N PRO A 57 -11.71 9.74 -14.19
CA PRO A 57 -10.35 9.76 -14.72
C PRO A 57 -9.73 11.13 -14.47
N ASP A 58 -8.82 11.23 -13.50
CA ASP A 58 -7.98 12.41 -13.31
C ASP A 58 -6.67 12.23 -14.10
N PRO A 59 -6.47 12.94 -15.22
CA PRO A 59 -5.29 12.81 -16.08
C PRO A 59 -4.00 13.39 -15.49
N HIS A 60 -4.04 14.00 -14.29
CA HIS A 60 -2.87 14.61 -13.64
C HIS A 60 -2.28 13.79 -12.49
N ARG A 61 -2.79 12.57 -12.25
CA ARG A 61 -2.35 11.74 -11.11
C ARG A 61 -0.99 11.07 -11.41
N ARG A 62 0.06 11.60 -10.81
CA ARG A 62 1.44 11.11 -10.96
C ARG A 62 1.71 9.98 -9.96
N GLY A 63 1.45 8.75 -10.38
CA GLY A 63 1.70 7.50 -9.63
C GLY A 63 1.40 6.27 -10.49
N PRO A 64 1.64 5.03 -10.01
CA PRO A 64 1.23 3.81 -10.71
C PRO A 64 -0.23 3.99 -11.15
N ARG A 65 -0.52 3.75 -12.43
CA ARG A 65 -1.58 4.34 -13.29
C ARG A 65 -3.04 4.37 -12.76
N GLY A 66 -3.26 4.80 -11.53
CA GLY A 66 -4.56 5.03 -10.90
C GLY A 66 -4.86 4.21 -9.64
N SER A 67 -3.99 3.30 -9.15
CA SER A 67 -4.35 2.41 -8.04
C SER A 67 -3.21 1.98 -7.11
N SER A 68 -3.55 1.74 -5.85
CA SER A 68 -2.74 1.04 -4.84
C SER A 68 -2.38 -0.40 -5.25
N ALA A 69 -3.22 -1.06 -6.04
CA ALA A 69 -2.98 -2.41 -6.55
C ALA A 69 -1.83 -2.45 -7.58
N ASP A 70 -1.69 -1.39 -8.38
CA ASP A 70 -0.56 -1.26 -9.31
C ASP A 70 0.77 -1.14 -8.55
N LEU A 71 0.78 -0.35 -7.46
CA LEU A 71 1.96 -0.25 -6.59
C LEU A 71 2.30 -1.60 -5.95
N ALA A 72 1.29 -2.32 -5.43
CA ALA A 72 1.48 -3.63 -4.82
C ALA A 72 2.12 -4.63 -5.78
N THR A 73 1.67 -4.63 -7.04
CA THR A 73 2.20 -5.49 -8.10
C THR A 73 3.68 -5.22 -8.36
N VAL A 74 4.06 -3.94 -8.50
CA VAL A 74 5.46 -3.54 -8.73
C VAL A 74 6.34 -3.92 -7.53
N VAL A 75 5.88 -3.66 -6.31
CA VAL A 75 6.58 -3.98 -5.06
C VAL A 75 6.81 -5.48 -4.92
N SER A 76 5.79 -6.30 -5.20
CA SER A 76 5.88 -7.76 -5.18
C SER A 76 6.90 -8.28 -6.20
N GLY A 77 6.88 -7.75 -7.43
CA GLY A 77 7.83 -8.11 -8.48
C GLY A 77 9.28 -7.81 -8.09
N ILE A 78 9.54 -6.60 -7.59
CA ILE A 78 10.88 -6.18 -7.13
C ILE A 78 11.33 -7.01 -5.92
N GLY A 79 10.46 -7.23 -4.95
CA GLY A 79 10.77 -8.06 -3.78
C GLY A 79 11.17 -9.47 -4.17
N SER A 80 10.41 -10.09 -5.09
CA SER A 80 10.70 -11.44 -5.59
C SER A 80 12.04 -11.52 -6.33
N LEU A 81 12.32 -10.56 -7.22
CA LEU A 81 13.57 -10.51 -7.98
C LEU A 81 14.79 -10.33 -7.07
N THR A 82 14.69 -9.42 -6.10
CA THR A 82 15.80 -9.10 -5.20
C THR A 82 16.05 -10.22 -4.18
N VAL A 83 15.01 -10.90 -3.69
CA VAL A 83 15.15 -12.14 -2.93
C VAL A 83 15.87 -13.21 -3.76
N GLY A 84 15.47 -13.41 -5.01
CA GLY A 84 16.15 -14.35 -5.92
C GLY A 84 17.63 -14.00 -6.12
N ALA A 85 17.94 -12.73 -6.38
CA ALA A 85 19.31 -12.24 -6.51
C ALA A 85 20.13 -12.49 -5.24
N SER A 86 19.58 -12.20 -4.07
CA SER A 86 20.27 -12.40 -2.78
C SER A 86 20.69 -13.86 -2.54
N LYS A 87 19.84 -14.82 -2.95
CA LYS A 87 20.14 -16.26 -2.87
C LYS A 87 21.21 -16.69 -3.87
N LEU A 88 21.18 -16.13 -5.08
CA LEU A 88 22.17 -16.43 -6.11
C LEU A 88 23.56 -15.88 -5.72
N MET A 89 23.58 -14.71 -5.08
CA MET A 89 24.82 -14.03 -4.73
C MET A 89 25.39 -14.47 -3.36
N ASP A 90 24.59 -15.10 -2.49
CA ASP A 90 24.98 -15.56 -1.15
C ASP A 90 25.47 -14.45 -0.19
N TYR A 91 24.81 -13.27 -0.24
CA TYR A 91 25.13 -12.11 0.63
C TYR A 91 24.08 -11.87 1.74
N GLY A 92 23.23 -12.86 2.02
CA GLY A 92 22.19 -12.77 3.04
C GLY A 92 20.95 -11.98 2.59
N PRO A 93 20.02 -11.65 3.52
CA PRO A 93 18.72 -11.08 3.19
C PRO A 93 18.80 -9.62 2.71
N VAL A 94 17.99 -9.29 1.71
CA VAL A 94 17.80 -7.92 1.23
C VAL A 94 17.27 -7.05 2.36
N LYS A 95 17.96 -5.95 2.65
CA LYS A 95 17.51 -4.97 3.66
C LYS A 95 16.51 -3.99 3.08
N HIS A 96 16.80 -3.48 1.89
CA HIS A 96 15.95 -2.56 1.16
C HIS A 96 16.34 -2.54 -0.32
N THR A 97 15.44 -2.03 -1.15
CA THR A 97 15.68 -1.74 -2.56
C THR A 97 15.25 -0.31 -2.85
N MET A 98 16.04 0.44 -3.60
CA MET A 98 15.72 1.79 -4.06
C MET A 98 15.79 1.83 -5.58
N VAL A 99 14.73 2.33 -6.22
CA VAL A 99 14.69 2.63 -7.65
C VAL A 99 14.52 4.13 -7.80
N ALA A 100 15.53 4.79 -8.34
CA ALA A 100 15.47 6.21 -8.68
C ALA A 100 15.04 6.35 -10.15
N MET A 101 14.09 7.26 -10.39
CA MET A 101 13.58 7.62 -11.71
C MET A 101 13.68 9.14 -11.88
N ASP A 102 13.59 9.64 -13.10
CA ASP A 102 13.73 11.08 -13.37
C ASP A 102 12.72 11.94 -12.58
N GLU A 103 11.55 11.38 -12.31
CA GLU A 103 10.39 12.13 -11.79
C GLU A 103 9.82 11.52 -10.51
N GLY A 104 10.60 10.65 -9.85
CA GLY A 104 10.16 10.00 -8.63
C GLY A 104 11.07 8.86 -8.21
N SER A 105 10.64 8.15 -7.18
CA SER A 105 11.39 7.04 -6.59
C SER A 105 10.46 5.97 -6.05
N LEU A 106 10.96 4.74 -6.00
CA LEU A 106 10.32 3.63 -5.32
C LEU A 106 11.29 3.04 -4.30
N PHE A 107 10.85 2.95 -3.06
CA PHE A 107 11.59 2.31 -1.97
C PHE A 107 10.82 1.08 -1.50
N VAL A 108 11.50 -0.05 -1.36
CA VAL A 108 10.92 -1.31 -0.87
C VAL A 108 11.73 -1.80 0.32
N MET A 109 11.06 -2.12 1.42
CA MET A 109 11.66 -2.66 2.65
C MET A 109 10.93 -3.91 3.09
N SER A 110 11.67 -4.95 3.49
CA SER A 110 11.09 -6.17 4.04
C SER A 110 10.61 -5.96 5.47
N ILE A 111 9.45 -6.55 5.77
CA ILE A 111 8.90 -6.69 7.12
C ILE A 111 9.23 -8.10 7.62
N SER A 112 9.47 -8.24 8.93
CA SER A 112 9.96 -9.48 9.55
C SER A 112 9.10 -10.73 9.31
N ASP A 113 7.80 -10.56 9.03
CA ASP A 113 6.86 -11.63 8.71
C ASP A 113 6.93 -12.10 7.23
N GLY A 114 7.81 -11.49 6.43
CA GLY A 114 7.96 -11.73 5.00
C GLY A 114 7.12 -10.80 4.12
N SER A 115 6.31 -9.92 4.71
CA SER A 115 5.61 -8.87 3.97
C SER A 115 6.59 -7.78 3.50
N LEU A 116 6.14 -6.91 2.61
CA LEU A 116 6.91 -5.81 2.03
C LEU A 116 6.18 -4.49 2.27
N LEU A 117 6.93 -3.46 2.63
CA LEU A 117 6.48 -2.07 2.58
C LEU A 117 7.07 -1.41 1.34
N GLY A 118 6.20 -0.90 0.47
CA GLY A 118 6.57 -0.11 -0.71
C GLY A 118 6.14 1.34 -0.57
N VAL A 119 7.04 2.28 -0.87
CA VAL A 119 6.79 3.72 -0.85
C VAL A 119 7.16 4.31 -2.19
N HIS A 120 6.20 4.97 -2.83
CA HIS A 120 6.41 5.77 -4.03
C HIS A 120 6.53 7.24 -3.62
N GLY A 121 7.67 7.86 -3.93
CA GLY A 121 7.97 9.25 -3.63
C GLY A 121 8.14 10.10 -4.87
N SER A 122 7.93 11.42 -4.73
CA SER A 122 8.23 12.41 -5.77
C SER A 122 9.74 12.61 -5.95
N ALA A 123 10.13 13.38 -6.97
CA ALA A 123 11.54 13.68 -7.25
C ALA A 123 12.20 14.52 -6.13
N GLU A 124 11.41 15.27 -5.37
CA GLU A 124 11.86 16.15 -4.29
C GLU A 124 11.91 15.45 -2.93
N CYS A 125 11.51 14.18 -2.86
CA CYS A 125 11.43 13.44 -1.62
C CYS A 125 12.83 13.08 -1.08
N ASP A 126 13.10 13.39 0.20
CA ASP A 126 14.36 13.01 0.84
C ASP A 126 14.35 11.52 1.18
N MET A 127 15.10 10.75 0.40
CA MET A 127 15.19 9.30 0.55
C MET A 127 15.78 8.83 1.87
N SER A 128 16.59 9.65 2.53
CA SER A 128 17.13 9.31 3.85
C SER A 128 16.03 9.38 4.91
N VAL A 129 15.17 10.39 4.81
CA VAL A 129 14.00 10.55 5.69
C VAL A 129 12.97 9.45 5.42
N VAL A 130 12.68 9.13 4.16
CA VAL A 130 11.82 8.01 3.79
C VAL A 130 12.32 6.71 4.40
N ALA A 131 13.59 6.36 4.19
CA ALA A 131 14.18 5.14 4.71
C ALA A 131 14.10 5.07 6.25
N TYR A 132 14.32 6.19 6.95
CA TYR A 132 14.20 6.27 8.40
C TYR A 132 12.77 5.98 8.89
N HIS A 133 11.76 6.67 8.36
CA HIS A 133 10.37 6.45 8.77
C HIS A 133 9.85 5.08 8.34
N MET A 134 10.28 4.56 7.18
CA MET A 134 10.00 3.17 6.80
C MET A 134 10.58 2.18 7.82
N ALA A 135 11.82 2.37 8.29
CA ALA A 135 12.41 1.51 9.30
C ALA A 135 11.63 1.56 10.64
N LEU A 136 11.15 2.74 11.05
CA LEU A 136 10.26 2.87 12.21
C LEU A 136 8.93 2.14 12.01
N PHE A 137 8.32 2.27 10.82
CA PHE A 137 7.11 1.54 10.47
C PHE A 137 7.33 0.04 10.57
N VAL A 138 8.37 -0.49 9.89
CA VAL A 138 8.68 -1.92 9.88
C VAL A 138 8.93 -2.46 11.29
N GLY A 139 9.68 -1.73 12.12
CA GLY A 139 9.94 -2.11 13.51
C GLY A 139 8.67 -2.22 14.37
N ARG A 140 7.66 -1.39 14.10
CA ARG A 140 6.37 -1.43 14.81
C ARG A 140 5.40 -2.45 14.21
N ALA A 141 5.37 -2.58 12.88
CA ALA A 141 4.46 -3.44 12.14
C ALA A 141 4.83 -4.93 12.24
N GLY A 142 6.13 -5.26 12.32
CA GLY A 142 6.62 -6.64 12.23
C GLY A 142 6.07 -7.61 13.28
N HIS A 143 5.71 -7.12 14.46
CA HIS A 143 5.09 -7.96 15.51
C HIS A 143 3.57 -8.07 15.38
N VAL A 144 2.95 -7.19 14.59
CA VAL A 144 1.49 -7.04 14.49
C VAL A 144 0.94 -7.80 13.28
N LEU A 145 1.71 -7.92 12.20
CA LEU A 145 1.34 -8.62 10.95
C LEU A 145 1.30 -10.16 11.08
N THR A 146 0.47 -10.68 11.98
CA THR A 146 0.22 -12.12 12.09
C THR A 146 -0.53 -12.66 10.87
N PRO A 147 -0.47 -13.98 10.57
CA PRO A 147 -1.28 -14.58 9.51
C PRO A 147 -2.78 -14.27 9.62
N GLU A 148 -3.32 -14.25 10.83
CA GLU A 148 -4.72 -13.93 11.10
C GLU A 148 -5.03 -12.48 10.74
N LEU A 149 -4.16 -11.53 11.13
CA LEU A 149 -4.33 -10.12 10.80
C LEU A 149 -4.23 -9.90 9.29
N ARG A 150 -3.30 -10.54 8.60
CA ARG A 150 -3.19 -10.46 7.14
C ARG A 150 -4.46 -10.94 6.46
N SER A 151 -5.05 -12.05 6.94
CA SER A 151 -6.33 -12.53 6.41
C SER A 151 -7.48 -11.56 6.69
N GLU A 152 -7.48 -10.90 7.85
CA GLU A 152 -8.47 -9.88 8.19
C GLU A 152 -8.37 -8.67 7.26
N LEU A 153 -7.16 -8.13 7.11
CA LEU A 153 -6.86 -6.99 6.25
C LEU A 153 -7.24 -7.26 4.79
N ARG A 154 -6.91 -8.45 4.28
CA ARG A 154 -7.28 -8.87 2.92
C ARG A 154 -8.80 -8.94 2.73
N LYS A 155 -9.52 -9.56 3.66
CA LYS A 155 -10.99 -9.63 3.58
C LYS A 155 -11.65 -8.24 3.59
N ASN A 156 -11.07 -7.29 4.30
CA ASN A 156 -11.58 -5.92 4.32
C ASN A 156 -11.37 -5.21 2.97
N LEU A 157 -10.25 -5.46 2.29
CA LEU A 157 -10.02 -4.97 0.93
C LEU A 157 -11.01 -5.61 -0.07
N GLU A 158 -11.18 -6.94 -0.03
CA GLU A 158 -12.12 -7.66 -0.89
C GLU A 158 -13.58 -7.19 -0.68
N GLY A 159 -14.00 -6.99 0.57
CA GLY A 159 -15.35 -6.51 0.89
C GLY A 159 -15.62 -5.04 0.51
N ALA A 160 -14.58 -4.22 0.37
CA ALA A 160 -14.70 -2.86 -0.14
C ALA A 160 -15.01 -2.85 -1.65
N ASP A 161 -14.31 -3.69 -2.42
CA ASP A 161 -14.52 -3.85 -3.86
C ASP A 161 -15.94 -4.36 -4.19
N ASP A 162 -16.46 -5.32 -3.41
CA ASP A 162 -17.81 -5.88 -3.58
C ASP A 162 -18.92 -4.83 -3.35
N THR A 163 -18.71 -3.91 -2.39
CA THR A 163 -19.68 -2.84 -2.08
C THR A 163 -19.73 -1.78 -3.18
N GLU A 164 -18.59 -1.45 -3.81
CA GLU A 164 -18.51 -0.54 -4.96
C GLU A 164 -19.10 -1.16 -6.24
N GLY A 165 -18.95 -2.46 -6.45
CA GLY A 165 -19.55 -3.20 -7.55
C GLY A 165 -21.09 -3.19 -7.51
N ALA A 166 -21.68 -3.32 -6.33
CA ALA A 166 -23.14 -3.29 -6.14
C ALA A 166 -23.75 -1.89 -6.38
N ALA A 167 -23.11 -0.83 -5.88
CA ALA A 167 -23.60 0.54 -6.04
C ALA A 167 -23.56 1.03 -7.51
N SER A 168 -22.62 0.51 -8.31
CA SER A 168 -22.50 0.82 -9.74
C SER A 168 -23.61 0.16 -10.58
N ALA A 169 -24.05 -1.04 -10.20
CA ALA A 169 -25.11 -1.78 -10.90
C ALA A 169 -26.52 -1.20 -10.69
N GLU A 170 -26.78 -0.60 -9.52
CA GLU A 170 -28.08 0.06 -9.24
C GLU A 170 -28.26 1.38 -10.01
N HIS A 171 -27.16 2.11 -10.30
CA HIS A 171 -27.22 3.37 -11.04
C HIS A 171 -27.49 3.16 -12.55
N GLU A 172 -27.12 2.02 -13.11
CA GLU A 172 -27.33 1.70 -14.53
C GLU A 172 -28.78 1.25 -14.83
N SER A 173 -29.51 0.76 -13.82
CA SER A 173 -30.90 0.31 -13.97
C SER A 173 -31.95 1.43 -13.89
N ALA A 174 -31.60 2.64 -13.47
CA ALA A 174 -32.55 3.75 -13.28
C ALA A 174 -32.66 4.72 -14.47
N GLY A 175 -31.84 4.53 -15.51
CA GLY A 175 -31.69 5.45 -16.64
C GLY A 175 -32.46 5.09 -17.92
N SER A 176 -33.74 4.72 -17.85
CA SER A 176 -34.64 4.89 -19.01
C SER A 176 -36.13 4.75 -18.67
N PRO A 177 -36.90 5.84 -18.82
CA PRO A 177 -38.22 5.72 -19.44
C PRO A 177 -38.31 6.59 -20.69
N ARG A 178 -38.88 5.99 -21.73
CA ARG A 178 -39.23 6.60 -23.02
C ARG A 178 -40.25 7.72 -22.87
#